data_AF-A0A7R9ME78-F1
#
_entry.id   AF-A0A7R9ME78-F1
#
_cell.length_a   1.000
_cell.length_b   1.000
_cell.length_c   1.000
_cell.angle_alpha   90.00
_cell.angle_beta   90.00
_cell.angle_gamma   90.00
#
_symmetry.space_group_name_H-M   'P 1'
#
loop_
_entity.id
_entity.type
_entity.pdbx_description
1 polymer ?
#
loop_
_entity_poly.entity_id
_entity_poly.type
_entity_poly.pdbx_seq_one_letter_code
_entity_poly.pdbx_strand_id
1 'polypeptide(L)'
;MYAWEQSFAKLVATARLNEVLGIQRALFLNAFNLSVYLAAPRIILFACFMAYVLTGNLLTAKAVFITMALFNTLKTTSMTLFPYAIAQWAELTVSCSRIQTFLELGEMEPKTYNTIGFGDLAASPKTNAKPKSSLIMSILNELPVLEGSIQTVGTISYASQEAWSFNNSVRNNILLGSEYDEH
;
A
#
# COMPACT_ATOMS: atom_id res chain seq x y z
N MET A 1 -31.14 -11.82 11.92
CA MET A 1 -29.89 -11.04 11.76
C MET A 1 -29.62 -10.34 13.10
N TYR A 2 -28.40 -10.42 13.64
CA TYR A 2 -28.07 -10.11 15.05
C TYR A 2 -28.24 -8.65 15.52
N ALA A 3 -29.03 -7.81 14.83
CA ALA A 3 -29.27 -6.39 15.16
C ALA A 3 -27.98 -5.58 15.43
N TRP A 4 -26.87 -5.97 14.79
CA TRP A 4 -25.55 -5.35 14.97
C TRP A 4 -25.42 -3.96 14.33
N GLU A 5 -26.42 -3.51 13.58
CA GLU A 5 -26.43 -2.23 12.87
C GLU A 5 -26.06 -1.05 13.78
N GLN A 6 -26.69 -0.98 14.97
CA GLN A 6 -26.46 0.13 15.90
C GLN A 6 -25.06 0.10 16.54
N SER A 7 -24.52 -1.09 16.79
CA SER A 7 -23.18 -1.25 17.35
C SER A 7 -22.11 -0.89 16.33
N PHE A 8 -22.25 -1.33 15.07
CA PHE A 8 -21.34 -0.93 13.99
C PHE A 8 -21.47 0.55 13.63
N ALA A 9 -22.68 1.10 13.62
CA ALA A 9 -22.90 2.52 13.37
C ALA A 9 -22.16 3.41 14.38
N LYS A 10 -22.21 3.06 15.68
CA LYS A 10 -21.46 3.77 16.73
C LYS A 10 -19.94 3.66 16.55
N LEU A 11 -19.44 2.48 16.16
CA LEU A 11 -18.02 2.26 15.91
C LEU A 11 -17.53 3.14 14.74
N VAL A 12 -18.27 3.14 13.63
CA VAL A 12 -17.96 3.95 12.43
C VAL A 12 -18.06 5.44 12.74
N ALA A 13 -19.08 5.88 13.48
CA ALA A 13 -19.22 7.28 13.89
C ALA A 13 -18.03 7.76 14.73
N THR A 14 -17.55 6.92 15.66
CA THR A 14 -16.38 7.23 16.49
C THR A 14 -15.11 7.32 15.65
N ALA A 15 -14.89 6.38 14.72
CA ALA A 15 -13.77 6.42 13.79
C ALA A 15 -13.82 7.66 12.88
N ARG A 16 -15.00 8.03 12.39
CA ARG A 16 -15.22 9.21 11.52
C ARG A 16 -14.89 10.52 12.23
N LEU A 17 -15.23 10.66 13.53
CA LEU A 17 -14.86 11.85 14.30
C LEU A 17 -13.34 12.03 14.36
N ASN A 18 -12.59 10.95 14.60
CA ASN A 18 -11.13 10.99 14.61
C ASN A 18 -10.55 11.34 13.23
N GLU A 19 -11.13 10.81 12.15
CA GLU A 19 -10.75 11.15 10.78
C GLU A 19 -10.97 12.64 10.49
N VAL A 20 -12.14 13.19 10.83
CA VAL A 20 -12.47 14.61 10.60
C VAL A 20 -11.52 15.52 11.39
N LEU A 21 -11.20 15.18 12.63
CA LEU A 21 -10.21 15.93 13.42
C LEU A 21 -8.82 15.87 12.78
N GLY A 22 -8.42 14.72 12.23
CA GLY A 22 -7.19 14.57 11.46
C GLY A 22 -7.18 15.46 10.21
N ILE A 23 -8.27 15.46 9.44
CA ILE A 23 -8.44 16.29 8.25
C ILE A 23 -8.39 17.78 8.61
N GLN A 24 -9.08 18.21 9.67
CA GLN A 24 -9.06 19.61 10.12
C GLN A 24 -7.64 20.08 10.48
N ARG A 25 -6.88 19.25 11.19
CA ARG A 25 -5.47 19.56 11.51
C ARG A 25 -4.61 19.66 10.25
N ALA A 26 -4.80 18.76 9.29
CA ALA A 26 -4.09 18.81 8.01
C ALA A 26 -4.44 20.08 7.22
N LEU A 27 -5.72 20.46 7.18
CA LEU A 27 -6.18 21.70 6.54
C LEU A 27 -5.60 22.94 7.21
N PHE A 28 -5.49 22.95 8.54
CA PHE A 28 -4.85 24.03 9.27
C PHE A 28 -3.37 24.17 8.90
N LEU A 29 -2.63 23.06 8.85
CA LEU A 29 -1.23 23.04 8.41
C LEU A 29 -1.08 23.52 6.97
N ASN A 30 -2.01 23.14 6.09
CA ASN A 30 -2.02 23.60 4.70
C ASN A 30 -2.31 25.11 4.59
N ALA A 31 -3.27 25.62 5.35
CA ALA A 31 -3.57 27.05 5.41
C ALA A 31 -2.37 27.86 5.95
N PHE A 32 -1.67 27.32 6.94
CA PHE A 32 -0.43 27.92 7.44
C PHE A 32 0.67 27.92 6.38
N ASN A 33 0.89 26.81 5.67
CA ASN A 33 1.85 26.71 4.58
C ASN A 33 1.58 27.77 3.49
N LEU A 34 0.31 27.92 3.08
CA LEU A 34 -0.12 28.95 2.13
C LEU A 34 0.13 30.37 2.66
N SER A 35 -0.14 30.60 3.94
CA SER A 35 0.11 31.90 4.58
C SER A 35 1.60 32.27 4.57
N VAL A 36 2.48 31.31 4.87
CA VAL A 36 3.94 31.48 4.78
C VAL A 36 4.36 31.77 3.34
N TYR A 37 3.81 31.06 2.35
CA TYR A 37 4.07 31.30 0.92
C TYR A 37 3.76 32.74 0.49
N LEU A 38 2.66 33.33 0.99
CA LEU A 38 2.26 34.69 0.67
C LEU A 38 3.10 35.75 1.39
N ALA A 39 3.47 35.51 2.66
CA ALA A 39 4.11 36.50 3.51
C ALA A 39 5.65 36.48 3.45
N ALA A 40 6.27 35.31 3.41
CA ALA A 40 7.72 35.13 3.48
C ALA A 40 8.52 35.99 2.46
N PRO A 41 8.19 36.04 1.15
CA PRO A 41 8.99 36.84 0.22
C PRO A 41 8.96 38.34 0.52
N ARG A 42 7.88 38.86 1.11
CA ARG A 42 7.79 40.28 1.52
C ARG A 42 8.69 40.58 2.71
N ILE A 43 8.72 39.67 3.68
CA ILE A 43 9.57 39.77 4.88
C ILE A 43 11.06 39.66 4.48
N ILE A 44 11.40 38.71 3.61
CA ILE A 44 12.78 38.52 3.13
C ILE A 44 13.25 39.74 2.33
N LEU A 45 12.44 40.24 1.39
CA LEU A 45 12.78 41.44 0.63
C LEU A 45 12.99 42.65 1.54
N PHE A 46 12.11 42.86 2.53
CA PHE A 46 12.26 43.93 3.51
C PHE A 46 13.58 43.80 4.30
N ALA A 47 13.88 42.59 4.81
CA ALA A 47 15.12 42.34 5.55
C ALA A 47 16.37 42.58 4.69
N CYS A 48 16.37 42.16 3.42
CA CYS A 48 17.47 42.40 2.49
C CYS A 48 17.70 43.90 2.22
N PHE A 49 16.63 44.66 1.92
CA PHE A 49 16.78 46.09 1.69
C PHE A 49 17.16 46.84 2.97
N MET A 50 16.63 46.44 4.12
CA MET A 50 16.99 47.01 5.42
C MET A 50 18.50 46.83 5.68
N ALA A 51 19.02 45.60 5.54
CA ALA A 51 20.44 45.33 5.71
C ALA A 51 21.33 46.12 4.72
N TYR A 52 20.87 46.27 3.48
CA TYR A 52 21.58 47.04 2.45
C TYR A 52 21.71 48.52 2.82
N VAL A 53 20.64 49.12 3.33
CA VAL A 53 20.62 50.52 3.79
C VAL A 53 21.47 50.70 5.05
N LEU A 54 21.43 49.76 6.00
CA LEU A 54 22.25 49.81 7.22
C LEU A 54 23.76 49.76 6.93
N THR A 55 24.16 49.19 5.80
CA THR A 55 25.57 49.17 5.34
C THR A 55 25.99 50.50 4.70
N GLY A 56 25.11 51.50 4.65
CA GLY A 56 25.39 52.84 4.13
C GLY A 56 25.22 52.98 2.61
N ASN A 57 24.65 51.99 1.93
CA ASN A 57 24.42 52.06 0.49
C ASN A 57 23.13 52.80 0.14
N LEU A 58 23.13 53.53 -0.98
CA LEU A 58 21.97 54.25 -1.49
C LEU A 58 21.01 53.30 -2.22
N LEU A 59 19.78 53.21 -1.73
CA LEU A 59 18.74 52.37 -2.33
C LEU A 59 18.21 53.02 -3.62
N THR A 60 18.61 52.50 -4.78
CA THR A 60 18.12 52.98 -6.09
C THR A 60 16.88 52.18 -6.53
N ALA A 61 15.86 52.86 -7.07
CA ALA A 61 14.62 52.22 -7.54
C ALA A 61 14.88 51.04 -8.52
N LYS A 62 15.85 51.18 -9.43
CA LYS A 62 16.27 50.12 -10.36
C LYS A 62 16.65 48.82 -9.65
N ALA A 63 17.44 48.91 -8.58
CA ALA A 63 17.88 47.72 -7.84
C ALA A 63 16.71 47.04 -7.10
N VAL A 64 15.78 47.84 -6.55
CA VAL A 64 14.57 47.34 -5.87
C VAL A 64 13.65 46.59 -6.83
N PHE A 65 13.39 47.15 -8.02
CA PHE A 65 12.51 46.50 -9.00
C PHE A 65 13.11 45.20 -9.56
N ILE A 66 14.42 45.17 -9.85
CA ILE A 66 15.10 43.97 -10.35
C ILE A 66 15.08 42.85 -9.30
N THR A 67 15.43 43.17 -8.04
CA THR A 67 15.45 42.19 -6.96
C THR A 67 14.06 41.67 -6.63
N MET A 68 13.03 42.52 -6.62
CA MET A 68 11.63 42.10 -6.44
C MET A 68 11.17 41.15 -7.56
N ALA A 69 11.51 41.44 -8.82
CA ALA A 69 11.20 40.57 -9.95
C ALA A 69 11.89 39.20 -9.81
N LEU A 70 13.17 39.18 -9.43
CA LEU A 70 13.95 37.95 -9.27
C LEU A 70 13.42 37.08 -8.11
N PHE A 71 13.09 37.70 -6.97
CA PHE A 71 12.47 36.99 -5.84
C PHE A 71 11.08 36.44 -6.18
N ASN A 72 10.29 37.14 -7.01
CA ASN A 72 8.97 36.66 -7.44
C ASN A 72 9.05 35.41 -8.32
N THR A 73 10.13 35.23 -9.09
CA THR A 73 10.36 34.00 -9.86
C THR A 73 10.93 32.91 -8.95
N LEU A 74 11.89 33.25 -8.10
CA LEU A 74 12.58 32.28 -7.24
C LEU A 74 11.64 31.65 -6.20
N LYS A 75 10.67 32.43 -5.67
CA LYS A 75 9.76 31.97 -4.60
C LYS A 75 8.99 30.69 -4.97
N THR A 76 8.61 30.53 -6.24
CA THR A 76 7.81 29.36 -6.65
C THR A 76 8.68 28.11 -6.60
N THR A 77 9.90 28.18 -7.14
CA THR A 77 10.84 27.07 -7.16
C THR A 77 11.34 26.69 -5.77
N SER A 78 11.72 27.67 -4.94
CA SER A 78 12.32 27.40 -3.63
C SER A 78 11.30 27.07 -2.55
N MET A 79 10.16 27.74 -2.52
CA MET A 79 9.22 27.67 -1.40
C MET A 79 8.15 26.59 -1.57
N THR A 80 7.86 26.15 -2.82
CA THR A 80 6.77 25.20 -3.09
C THR A 80 7.23 23.92 -3.78
N LEU A 81 7.94 24.05 -4.91
CA LEU A 81 8.32 22.90 -5.72
C LEU A 81 9.37 22.03 -5.03
N PHE A 82 10.35 22.64 -4.36
CA PHE A 82 11.42 21.89 -3.70
C PHE A 82 10.95 21.05 -2.50
N PRO A 83 10.20 21.59 -1.51
CA PRO A 83 9.65 20.77 -0.43
C PRO A 83 8.71 19.68 -0.93
N TYR A 84 7.91 19.99 -1.95
CA TYR A 84 7.02 19.02 -2.58
C TYR A 84 7.78 17.85 -3.21
N ALA A 85 8.88 18.13 -3.92
CA ALA A 85 9.72 17.09 -4.51
C ALA A 85 10.33 16.16 -3.44
N ILE A 86 10.79 16.71 -2.30
CA ILE A 86 11.32 15.90 -1.19
C ILE A 86 10.23 15.01 -0.61
N ALA A 87 9.02 15.55 -0.39
CA ALA A 87 7.90 14.78 0.14
C ALA A 87 7.54 13.61 -0.79
N GLN A 88 7.42 13.88 -2.09
CA GLN A 88 7.13 12.86 -3.10
C GLN A 88 8.23 11.79 -3.19
N TRP A 89 9.49 12.20 -3.07
CA TRP A 89 10.60 11.25 -3.08
C TRP A 89 10.58 10.34 -1.84
N ALA A 90 10.22 10.87 -0.67
CA ALA A 90 10.06 10.08 0.54
C ALA A 90 8.93 9.04 0.41
N GLU A 91 7.76 9.44 -0.11
CA GLU A 91 6.62 8.55 -0.35
C GLU A 91 6.94 7.46 -1.38
N LEU A 92 7.66 7.81 -2.45
CA LEU A 92 8.12 6.87 -3.46
C LEU A 92 9.06 5.83 -2.85
N THR A 93 10.01 6.27 -2.03
CA THR A 93 10.99 5.37 -1.40
C THR A 93 10.31 4.33 -0.51
N VAL A 94 9.33 4.74 0.31
CA VAL A 94 8.55 3.82 1.15
C VAL A 94 7.71 2.88 0.29
N SER A 95 7.10 3.37 -0.78
CA SER A 95 6.30 2.56 -1.70
C SER A 95 7.14 1.48 -2.39
N CYS A 96 8.33 1.85 -2.90
CA CYS A 96 9.27 0.91 -3.48
C CYS A 96 9.75 -0.11 -2.46
N SER A 97 10.07 0.31 -1.23
CA SER A 97 10.49 -0.61 -0.17
C SER A 97 9.43 -1.66 0.13
N ARG A 98 8.13 -1.29 0.19
CA ARG A 98 7.05 -2.25 0.41
C ARG A 98 6.93 -3.28 -0.72
N ILE A 99 7.05 -2.83 -1.97
CA ILE A 99 7.02 -3.71 -3.14
C ILE A 99 8.21 -4.67 -3.09
N GLN A 100 9.40 -4.15 -2.82
CA GLN A 100 10.60 -4.96 -2.67
C GLN A 100 10.45 -6.01 -1.58
N THR A 101 9.99 -5.64 -0.38
CA THR A 101 9.76 -6.59 0.70
C THR A 101 8.75 -7.68 0.33
N PHE A 102 7.70 -7.35 -0.44
CA PHE A 102 6.73 -8.33 -0.92
C PHE A 102 7.34 -9.30 -1.96
N LEU A 103 8.13 -8.77 -2.90
CA LEU A 103 8.79 -9.57 -3.95
C LEU A 103 9.94 -10.44 -3.40
N GLU A 104 10.55 -10.04 -2.29
CA GLU A 104 11.61 -10.79 -1.60
C GLU A 104 11.06 -11.86 -0.63
N LEU A 105 9.75 -11.99 -0.48
CA LEU A 105 9.16 -13.09 0.28
C LEU A 105 9.56 -14.43 -0.36
N GLY A 106 9.88 -15.43 0.47
CA GLY A 106 10.26 -16.75 -0.01
C GLY A 106 9.13 -17.40 -0.82
N GLU A 107 9.45 -17.84 -2.03
CA GLU A 107 8.53 -18.63 -2.85
C GLU A 107 8.45 -20.08 -2.36
N MET A 108 7.28 -20.69 -2.47
CA MET A 108 7.11 -22.12 -2.21
C MET A 108 7.64 -22.90 -3.42
N GLU A 109 8.68 -23.72 -3.22
CA GLU A 109 9.29 -24.51 -4.28
C GLU A 109 8.25 -25.45 -4.93
N PRO A 110 8.09 -25.41 -6.28
CA PRO A 110 7.23 -26.34 -6.98
C PRO A 110 7.87 -27.74 -6.96
N LYS A 111 7.29 -28.66 -6.18
CA LYS A 111 7.71 -30.06 -6.20
C LYS A 111 7.38 -30.67 -7.57
N THR A 112 8.40 -30.84 -8.41
CA THR A 112 8.28 -31.58 -9.67
C THR A 112 8.32 -33.07 -9.35
N TYR A 113 7.17 -33.72 -9.40
CA TYR A 113 7.07 -35.16 -9.17
C TYR A 113 7.55 -35.92 -10.41
N ASN A 114 8.78 -36.46 -10.38
CA ASN A 114 9.22 -37.45 -11.36
C ASN A 114 8.54 -38.79 -11.04
N THR A 115 7.84 -39.35 -12.03
CA THR A 115 7.00 -40.55 -11.93
C THR A 115 7.79 -41.77 -11.42
N ILE A 116 7.48 -42.28 -10.22
CA ILE A 116 7.85 -43.64 -9.81
C ILE A 116 6.74 -44.26 -8.94
N GLY A 117 6.20 -45.39 -9.41
CA GLY A 117 5.66 -46.52 -8.65
C GLY A 117 4.63 -46.32 -7.52
N PHE A 118 3.41 -46.80 -7.74
CA PHE A 118 2.41 -47.03 -6.69
C PHE A 118 2.89 -48.06 -5.67
N GLY A 119 3.01 -47.66 -4.40
CA GLY A 119 3.27 -48.57 -3.28
C GLY A 119 3.14 -47.89 -1.92
N ASP A 120 2.09 -48.27 -1.18
CA ASP A 120 1.90 -48.22 0.27
C ASP A 120 2.21 -46.94 1.06
N LEU A 121 1.15 -46.18 1.41
CA LEU A 121 1.16 -45.33 2.61
C LEU A 121 -0.21 -45.32 3.29
N ALA A 122 -0.42 -46.30 4.17
CA ALA A 122 -1.47 -46.26 5.20
C ALA A 122 -0.88 -45.66 6.49
N ALA A 123 -1.37 -44.49 6.91
CA ALA A 123 -1.01 -43.89 8.19
C ALA A 123 -2.23 -43.84 9.15
N SER A 124 -2.02 -44.40 10.35
CA SER A 124 -3.00 -44.56 11.42
C SER A 124 -3.26 -43.25 12.18
N PRO A 125 -4.52 -42.90 12.55
CA PRO A 125 -4.82 -41.64 13.21
C PRO A 125 -4.93 -41.78 14.73
N LYS A 126 -4.17 -40.97 15.48
CA LYS A 126 -4.48 -40.66 16.89
C LYS A 126 -4.19 -39.18 17.20
N THR A 127 -5.25 -38.41 17.44
CA THR A 127 -5.41 -37.30 18.43
C THR A 127 -6.55 -36.35 18.02
N ASN A 128 -7.18 -35.73 19.01
CA ASN A 128 -8.55 -35.19 18.99
C ASN A 128 -8.72 -33.78 18.37
N ALA A 129 -7.87 -33.40 17.43
CA ALA A 129 -8.15 -32.32 16.47
C ALA A 129 -7.84 -32.91 15.10
N LYS A 130 -8.86 -33.28 14.32
CA LYS A 130 -8.62 -34.01 13.06
C LYS A 130 -7.91 -33.07 12.08
N PRO A 131 -6.63 -33.30 11.72
CA PRO A 131 -5.85 -32.43 10.83
C PRO A 131 -6.27 -32.64 9.37
N LYS A 132 -7.58 -32.80 9.10
CA LYS A 132 -8.13 -33.16 7.79
C LYS A 132 -7.82 -32.07 6.77
N SER A 133 -8.08 -30.81 7.12
CA SER A 133 -7.83 -29.69 6.23
C SER A 133 -6.33 -29.46 6.06
N SER A 134 -5.53 -29.54 7.13
CA SER A 134 -4.08 -29.40 7.02
C SER A 134 -3.42 -30.54 6.24
N LEU A 135 -3.93 -31.77 6.33
CA LEU A 135 -3.47 -32.89 5.51
C LEU A 135 -3.76 -32.66 4.03
N ILE A 136 -4.96 -32.17 3.68
CA ILE A 136 -5.28 -31.81 2.30
C ILE A 136 -4.38 -30.68 1.80
N MET A 137 -4.12 -29.65 2.61
CA MET A 137 -3.20 -28.56 2.26
C MET A 137 -1.75 -29.03 2.10
N SER A 138 -1.30 -30.02 2.87
CA SER A 138 0.02 -30.66 2.66
C SER A 138 0.07 -31.49 1.37
N ILE A 139 -1.02 -32.16 0.99
CA ILE A 139 -1.14 -32.87 -0.31
C ILE A 139 -1.10 -31.88 -1.49
N LEU A 140 -1.70 -30.69 -1.32
CA LEU A 140 -1.71 -29.60 -2.31
C LEU A 140 -0.42 -28.76 -2.34
N ASN A 141 0.58 -29.07 -1.52
CA ASN A 141 1.83 -28.31 -1.37
C ASN A 141 1.66 -26.86 -0.84
N GLU A 142 0.53 -26.55 -0.21
CA GLU A 142 0.25 -25.26 0.45
C GLU A 142 0.82 -25.19 1.87
N LEU A 143 1.08 -26.35 2.50
CA LEU A 143 1.72 -26.44 3.81
C LEU A 143 3.04 -27.23 3.73
N PRO A 144 4.17 -26.68 4.23
CA PRO A 144 5.44 -27.37 4.22
C PRO A 144 5.40 -28.62 5.12
N VAL A 145 5.96 -29.72 4.62
CA VAL A 145 6.11 -30.97 5.37
C VAL A 145 7.37 -30.88 6.21
N LEU A 146 7.25 -30.98 7.54
CA LEU A 146 8.38 -30.92 8.46
C LEU A 146 9.22 -32.20 8.45
N GLU A 147 8.56 -33.36 8.39
CA GLU A 147 9.19 -34.68 8.36
C GLU A 147 8.41 -35.62 7.44
N GLY A 148 9.12 -36.47 6.68
CA GLY A 148 8.53 -37.42 5.73
C GLY A 148 8.47 -36.90 4.28
N SER A 149 7.83 -37.67 3.41
CA SER A 149 7.64 -37.30 1.99
C SER A 149 6.21 -37.58 1.54
N ILE A 150 5.70 -36.72 0.65
CA ILE A 150 4.39 -36.85 0.01
C ILE A 150 4.64 -36.81 -1.48
N GLN A 151 4.15 -37.82 -2.20
CA GLN A 151 4.17 -37.90 -3.66
C GLN A 151 2.74 -38.02 -4.16
N THR A 152 2.38 -37.20 -5.14
CA THR A 152 1.08 -37.23 -5.82
C THR A 152 1.28 -37.61 -7.28
N VAL A 153 0.34 -38.37 -7.85
CA VAL A 153 0.40 -38.87 -9.24
C VAL A 153 -0.87 -38.45 -9.95
N GLY A 154 -0.73 -37.78 -11.11
CA GLY A 154 -1.84 -37.36 -11.97
C GLY A 154 -2.41 -35.98 -11.65
N THR A 155 -3.58 -35.67 -12.22
CA THR A 155 -4.28 -34.40 -12.04
C THR A 155 -5.08 -34.40 -10.73
N ILE A 156 -4.92 -33.36 -9.91
CA ILE A 156 -5.64 -33.18 -8.65
C ILE A 156 -6.79 -32.19 -8.85
N SER A 157 -7.94 -32.46 -8.26
CA SER A 157 -9.06 -31.51 -8.13
C SER A 157 -9.34 -31.26 -6.65
N TYR A 158 -9.56 -30.01 -6.26
CA TYR A 158 -9.77 -29.61 -4.86
C TYR A 158 -11.08 -28.82 -4.70
N ALA A 159 -11.79 -29.08 -3.61
CA ALA A 159 -12.93 -28.30 -3.17
C ALA A 159 -12.70 -27.82 -1.73
N SER A 160 -12.73 -26.50 -1.52
CA SER A 160 -12.53 -25.86 -0.22
C SER A 160 -13.77 -25.97 0.68
N GLN A 161 -13.55 -25.86 2.00
CA GLN A 161 -14.64 -25.86 2.98
C GLN A 161 -15.55 -24.63 2.84
N GLU A 162 -14.95 -23.48 2.53
CA GLU A 162 -15.68 -22.26 2.14
C GLU A 162 -15.64 -22.14 0.63
N ALA A 163 -16.81 -22.13 0.00
CA ALA A 163 -16.91 -22.05 -1.46
C ALA A 163 -16.39 -20.70 -1.95
N TRP A 164 -15.46 -20.74 -2.90
CA TRP A 164 -14.95 -19.55 -3.57
C TRP A 164 -15.53 -19.46 -4.98
N SER A 165 -16.06 -18.29 -5.33
CA SER A 165 -16.63 -17.99 -6.64
C SER A 165 -16.02 -16.70 -7.15
N PHE A 166 -15.60 -16.70 -8.41
CA PHE A 166 -15.22 -15.49 -9.11
C PHE A 166 -16.44 -14.62 -9.39
N ASN A 167 -16.21 -13.33 -9.56
CA ASN A 167 -17.21 -12.37 -10.03
C ASN A 167 -17.46 -12.58 -11.54
N ASN A 168 -18.17 -13.67 -11.88
CA ASN A 168 -18.48 -14.10 -13.23
C ASN A 168 -19.77 -14.94 -13.26
N SER A 169 -20.25 -15.32 -14.45
CA SER A 169 -21.40 -16.21 -14.60
C SER A 169 -21.17 -17.56 -13.90
N VAL A 170 -22.26 -18.20 -13.46
CA VAL A 170 -22.20 -19.56 -12.87
C VAL A 170 -21.52 -20.53 -13.84
N ARG A 171 -21.83 -20.44 -15.14
CA ARG A 171 -21.18 -21.24 -16.19
C ARG A 171 -19.67 -21.07 -16.17
N ASN A 172 -19.17 -19.84 -16.15
CA ASN A 172 -17.73 -19.57 -16.18
C ASN A 172 -17.03 -19.98 -14.87
N ASN A 173 -17.72 -19.90 -13.73
CA ASN A 173 -17.23 -20.42 -12.45
C ASN A 173 -17.13 -21.94 -12.43
N ILE A 174 -17.99 -22.65 -13.18
CA ILE A 174 -17.91 -24.11 -13.34
C ILE A 174 -16.82 -24.49 -14.33
N LEU A 175 -16.71 -23.79 -15.46
CA LEU A 175 -15.74 -24.09 -16.51
C LEU A 175 -14.30 -23.75 -16.10
N LEU A 176 -14.08 -22.77 -15.22
CA LEU A 176 -12.75 -22.36 -14.74
C LEU A 176 -11.74 -22.11 -15.89
N GLY A 177 -12.23 -21.57 -17.02
CA GLY A 177 -11.43 -21.29 -18.22
C GLY A 177 -11.38 -22.41 -19.26
N SER A 178 -12.00 -23.57 -19.01
CA SER A 178 -12.18 -24.62 -20.02
C SER A 178 -13.28 -24.26 -21.04
N GLU A 179 -13.19 -24.85 -22.23
CA GLU A 179 -14.21 -24.70 -23.27
C GLU A 179 -15.52 -25.38 -22.86
N TYR A 180 -16.65 -24.78 -23.26
CA TYR A 180 -17.96 -25.33 -22.99
C TYR A 180 -18.28 -26.44 -24.00
N ASP A 181 -18.55 -27.65 -23.50
CA ASP A 181 -18.97 -28.77 -24.32
C ASP A 181 -20.50 -28.75 -24.52
N GLU A 182 -20.95 -28.50 -25.75
CA GLU A 182 -22.36 -28.49 -26.19
C GLU A 182 -22.78 -29.83 -26.83
N HIS A 183 -22.50 -30.93 -26.14
CA HIS A 183 -22.90 -32.28 -26.56
C HIS A 183 -24.09 -32.84 -25.77
#